data_AF-A0A0U1QT26-F1
#
_entry.id   AF-A0A0U1QT26-F1
#
_cell.length_a   1.000
_cell.length_b   1.000
_cell.length_c   1.000
_cell.angle_alpha   90.00
_cell.angle_beta   90.00
_cell.angle_gamma   90.00
#
_symmetry.space_group_name_H-M   'P 1'
#
loop_
_entity.id
_entity.type
_entity.pdbx_description
1 polymer ?
#
loop_
_entity_poly.entity_id
_entity_poly.type
_entity_poly.pdbx_seq_one_letter_code
_entity_poly.pdbx_strand_id
1 'polypeptide(L)'
;MFAHIFFYRFKCLIRDKQLVFWTLLFPILLGTFFYMAFSNLNDEESFHPIHAAVVPSGNSHYDASFVEVLRSVSKGKNRLFTMKTAASQAEADRWLKAGKIDGYFSSGETIQLTVNESGLNQSIMKSFVDQYRTNSAAVAQIAKDNPNALQNGLLQDLSDRRSYVKEVSGSGAEPNNVLNYFYVLIAMACLYGSFWGSKEIMDIQADQTERAARINTAPIHKLKAFIAGSLAALLILFTEILILLAYLRFGLKIDFGPRAGFVVLTALLGSILGISFGAFISAVVKAGEGLKIACLIFVTMAGSFLSGMMYQNMKYIVSQHVPLLSWLNPVNLLTDAFYALYYYDNLYRFALNAGMMVLFIIVFCAGTYLIIRRRKYARL
;
A
#
# COMPACT_ATOMS: atom_id res chain seq x y z
N MET A 1 31.07 15.76 -28.24
CA MET A 1 29.98 15.20 -29.08
C MET A 1 28.88 14.51 -28.27
N PHE A 2 29.15 13.49 -27.43
CA PHE A 2 28.11 12.84 -26.62
C PHE A 2 27.43 13.81 -25.64
N ALA A 3 28.23 14.53 -24.83
CA ALA A 3 27.73 15.55 -23.91
C ALA A 3 26.89 16.62 -24.62
N HIS A 4 27.29 17.03 -25.82
CA HIS A 4 26.54 17.98 -26.62
C HIS A 4 25.15 17.42 -27.00
N ILE A 5 25.07 16.19 -27.51
CA ILE A 5 23.78 15.54 -27.79
C ILE A 5 22.93 15.47 -26.52
N PHE A 6 23.51 15.00 -25.42
CA PHE A 6 22.83 14.91 -24.12
C PHE A 6 22.24 16.26 -23.67
N PHE A 7 23.04 17.33 -23.64
CA PHE A 7 22.57 18.65 -23.17
C PHE A 7 21.45 19.23 -24.03
N TYR A 8 21.54 19.06 -25.36
CA TYR A 8 20.48 19.56 -26.25
C TYR A 8 19.22 18.70 -26.17
N ARG A 9 19.34 17.38 -26.06
CA ARG A 9 18.20 16.49 -25.81
C ARG A 9 17.53 16.84 -24.48
N PHE A 10 18.30 17.00 -23.41
CA PHE A 10 17.78 17.44 -22.11
C PHE A 10 16.98 18.74 -22.22
N LYS A 11 17.52 19.76 -22.91
CA LYS A 11 16.81 21.04 -23.15
C LYS A 11 15.52 20.85 -23.97
N CYS A 12 15.51 19.96 -24.96
CA CYS A 12 14.29 19.68 -25.73
C CYS A 12 13.23 18.97 -24.88
N LEU A 13 13.65 17.97 -24.10
CA LEU A 13 12.77 17.15 -23.28
C LEU A 13 12.12 17.94 -22.15
N ILE A 14 12.89 18.74 -21.40
CA ILE A 14 12.35 19.55 -20.30
C ILE A 14 11.42 20.67 -20.78
N ARG A 15 11.54 21.07 -22.06
CA ARG A 15 10.65 22.07 -22.69
C ARG A 15 9.36 21.46 -23.23
N ASP A 16 9.26 20.13 -23.27
CA ASP A 16 8.01 19.45 -23.56
C ASP A 16 7.09 19.52 -22.34
N LYS A 17 6.41 20.67 -22.20
CA LYS A 17 5.53 20.96 -21.05
C LYS A 17 4.42 19.94 -20.90
N GLN A 18 3.92 19.38 -22.01
CA GLN A 18 2.87 18.39 -21.97
C GLN A 18 3.40 17.10 -21.35
N LEU A 19 4.54 16.60 -21.83
CA LEU A 19 5.10 15.37 -21.31
C LEU A 19 5.50 15.50 -19.83
N VAL A 20 6.22 16.57 -19.47
CA VAL A 20 6.59 16.87 -18.08
C VAL A 20 5.37 17.00 -17.17
N PHE A 21 4.29 17.65 -17.64
CA PHE A 21 3.05 17.77 -16.86
C PHE A 21 2.47 16.39 -16.53
N TRP A 22 2.38 15.49 -17.52
CA TRP A 22 1.80 14.16 -17.31
C TRP A 22 2.71 13.22 -16.51
N THR A 23 4.03 13.37 -16.59
CA THR A 23 4.97 12.48 -15.88
C THR A 23 5.26 12.96 -14.46
N LEU A 24 5.17 14.27 -14.19
CA LEU A 24 5.38 14.85 -12.85
C LEU A 24 4.08 15.17 -12.11
N LEU A 25 3.21 16.00 -12.69
CA LEU A 25 2.09 16.59 -11.94
C LEU A 25 0.97 15.57 -11.73
N PHE A 26 0.68 14.74 -12.74
CA PHE A 26 -0.40 13.76 -12.65
C PHE A 26 -0.20 12.76 -11.49
N PRO A 27 0.96 12.10 -11.30
CA PRO A 27 1.17 11.23 -10.15
C PRO A 27 1.04 11.94 -8.79
N ILE A 28 1.47 13.20 -8.68
CA ILE A 28 1.34 13.99 -7.45
C ILE A 28 -0.14 14.27 -7.13
N LEU A 29 -0.92 14.69 -8.13
CA LEU A 29 -2.35 14.92 -7.97
C LEU A 29 -3.09 13.63 -7.61
N LEU A 30 -2.78 12.53 -8.31
CA LEU A 30 -3.39 11.23 -8.05
C LEU A 30 -3.04 10.70 -6.65
N GLY A 31 -1.80 10.86 -6.20
CA GLY A 31 -1.42 10.52 -4.81
C GLY A 31 -2.16 11.34 -3.77
N THR A 32 -2.44 12.61 -4.06
CA THR A 32 -3.25 13.47 -3.19
C THR A 32 -4.70 12.98 -3.14
N PHE A 33 -5.28 12.60 -4.28
CA PHE A 33 -6.62 12.02 -4.33
C PHE A 33 -6.70 10.68 -3.59
N PHE A 34 -5.70 9.80 -3.71
CA PHE A 34 -5.63 8.56 -2.94
C PHE A 34 -5.59 8.85 -1.45
N TYR A 35 -4.74 9.78 -1.01
CA TYR A 35 -4.67 10.15 0.40
C TYR A 35 -6.01 10.69 0.92
N MET A 36 -6.67 11.59 0.18
CA MET A 36 -7.98 12.11 0.58
C MET A 36 -9.05 11.00 0.61
N ALA A 37 -9.10 10.15 -0.41
CA ALA A 37 -10.09 9.09 -0.52
C ALA A 37 -9.93 7.99 0.55
N PHE A 38 -8.70 7.70 0.96
CA PHE A 38 -8.38 6.58 1.84
C PHE A 38 -8.05 6.99 3.28
N SER A 39 -7.94 8.29 3.56
CA SER A 39 -7.62 8.81 4.90
C SER A 39 -8.52 8.26 6.02
N ASN A 40 -9.79 7.96 5.73
CA ASN A 40 -10.73 7.39 6.70
C ASN A 40 -10.77 5.85 6.73
N LEU A 41 -10.16 5.15 5.76
CA LEU A 41 -10.26 3.68 5.68
C LEU A 41 -9.36 2.96 6.69
N ASN A 42 -8.19 3.54 7.01
CA ASN A 42 -7.27 2.93 7.98
C ASN A 42 -7.74 3.11 9.43
N ASP A 43 -8.54 4.15 9.73
CA ASP A 43 -9.08 4.36 11.08
C ASP A 43 -10.09 3.26 11.44
N GLU A 44 -10.88 2.75 10.49
CA GLU A 44 -11.92 1.73 10.75
C GLU A 44 -11.35 0.34 11.14
N GLU A 45 -10.12 -0.01 10.74
CA GLU A 45 -9.51 -1.31 11.05
C GLU A 45 -8.72 -1.33 12.38
N SER A 46 -8.47 -0.16 12.98
CA SER A 46 -7.86 -0.07 14.30
C SER A 46 -8.88 -0.39 15.40
N PHE A 47 -8.50 -1.19 16.41
CA PHE A 47 -9.42 -1.52 17.52
C PHE A 47 -9.83 -0.25 18.26
N HIS A 48 -11.10 0.13 18.13
CA HIS A 48 -11.70 1.22 18.90
C HIS A 48 -12.32 0.67 20.20
N PRO A 49 -12.14 1.37 21.34
CA PRO A 49 -12.77 0.97 22.59
C PRO A 49 -14.29 0.93 22.46
N ILE A 50 -14.88 -0.23 22.74
CA ILE A 50 -16.31 -0.51 22.55
C ILE A 50 -17.15 0.41 23.45
N HIS A 51 -18.19 1.04 22.90
CA HIS A 51 -19.06 1.92 23.67
C HIS A 51 -20.03 1.09 24.51
N ALA A 52 -19.77 1.02 25.82
CA ALA A 52 -20.58 0.23 26.72
C ALA A 52 -21.22 1.10 27.80
N ALA A 53 -22.38 0.67 28.32
CA ALA A 53 -22.95 1.26 29.51
C ALA A 53 -23.04 0.25 30.66
N VAL A 54 -23.03 0.75 31.89
CA VAL A 54 -23.43 -0.02 33.08
C VAL A 54 -24.69 0.61 33.65
N VAL A 55 -25.66 -0.25 33.96
CA VAL A 55 -26.87 0.13 34.70
C VAL A 55 -26.66 -0.29 36.16
N PRO A 56 -26.50 0.65 37.09
CA PRO A 56 -26.54 0.36 38.51
C PRO A 56 -27.96 -0.11 38.85
N SER A 57 -28.09 -1.38 39.22
CA SER A 57 -29.38 -1.87 39.73
C SER A 57 -29.63 -1.24 41.09
N GLY A 58 -30.81 -0.65 41.29
CA GLY A 58 -31.26 -0.16 42.60
C GLY A 58 -31.58 -1.28 43.60
N ASN A 59 -31.13 -2.51 43.35
CA ASN A 59 -31.38 -3.69 44.18
C ASN A 59 -30.11 -4.07 44.97
N SER A 60 -30.32 -4.71 46.13
CA SER A 60 -29.29 -5.14 47.09
C SER A 60 -28.24 -6.14 46.59
N HIS A 61 -28.26 -6.51 45.30
CA HIS A 61 -27.38 -7.49 44.65
C HIS A 61 -26.52 -6.86 43.53
N TYR A 62 -25.92 -5.70 43.82
CA TYR A 62 -24.99 -5.05 42.91
C TYR A 62 -23.58 -5.63 43.06
N ASP A 63 -23.03 -6.23 42.00
CA ASP A 63 -21.66 -6.75 42.00
C ASP A 63 -20.67 -5.58 41.85
N ALA A 64 -20.30 -4.99 42.99
CA ALA A 64 -19.33 -3.92 43.04
C ALA A 64 -17.95 -4.33 42.48
N SER A 65 -17.61 -5.62 42.57
CA SER A 65 -16.34 -6.15 42.04
C SER A 65 -16.34 -6.13 40.52
N PHE A 66 -17.46 -6.48 39.89
CA PHE A 66 -17.59 -6.44 38.44
C PHE A 66 -17.46 -5.02 37.89
N VAL A 67 -18.04 -4.04 38.58
CA VAL A 67 -17.96 -2.63 38.18
C VAL A 67 -16.55 -2.07 38.32
N GLU A 68 -15.82 -2.49 39.34
CA GLU A 68 -14.41 -2.09 39.48
C GLU A 68 -13.54 -2.73 38.38
N VAL A 69 -13.80 -3.99 38.04
CA VAL A 69 -13.12 -4.65 36.91
C VAL A 69 -13.44 -3.91 35.60
N LEU A 70 -14.70 -3.58 35.31
CA LEU A 70 -15.09 -2.76 34.17
C LEU A 70 -14.37 -1.41 34.16
N ARG A 71 -14.32 -0.72 35.30
CA ARG A 71 -13.62 0.57 35.44
C ARG A 71 -12.12 0.44 35.17
N SER A 72 -11.50 -0.66 35.57
CA SER A 72 -10.07 -0.91 35.35
C SER A 72 -9.77 -1.12 33.86
N VAL A 73 -10.57 -1.90 33.14
CA VAL A 73 -10.37 -2.17 31.71
C VAL A 73 -10.80 -1.02 30.81
N SER A 74 -11.46 0.00 31.36
CA SER A 74 -11.85 1.22 30.67
C SER A 74 -10.88 2.40 30.80
N LYS A 75 -9.76 2.21 31.52
CA LYS A 75 -8.74 3.24 31.75
C LYS A 75 -7.47 3.00 30.92
N GLY A 76 -6.77 4.08 30.58
CA GLY A 76 -5.48 4.04 29.88
C GLY A 76 -5.57 4.06 28.35
N LYS A 77 -4.41 3.98 27.69
CA LYS A 77 -4.28 4.03 26.22
C LYS A 77 -4.86 2.79 25.53
N ASN A 78 -4.85 1.63 26.20
CA ASN A 78 -5.32 0.33 25.68
C ASN A 78 -6.67 -0.09 26.29
N ARG A 79 -7.56 0.88 26.55
CA ARG A 79 -8.87 0.60 27.15
C ARG A 79 -9.74 -0.26 26.23
N LEU A 80 -10.44 -1.24 26.80
CA LEU A 80 -11.36 -2.13 26.08
C LEU A 80 -12.74 -1.50 25.86
N PHE A 81 -13.21 -0.72 26.85
CA PHE A 81 -14.54 -0.10 26.80
C PHE A 81 -14.48 1.41 27.06
N THR A 82 -15.28 2.16 26.32
CA THR A 82 -15.67 3.53 26.69
C THR A 82 -16.97 3.45 27.50
N MET A 83 -16.85 3.53 28.82
CA MET A 83 -17.98 3.30 29.73
C MET A 83 -18.81 4.56 29.98
N LYS A 84 -20.14 4.40 29.93
CA LYS A 84 -21.12 5.35 30.45
C LYS A 84 -21.91 4.72 31.61
N THR A 85 -22.33 5.52 32.58
CA THR A 85 -23.23 5.05 33.64
C THR A 85 -24.63 5.54 33.30
N ALA A 86 -25.58 4.63 33.13
CA ALA A 86 -26.99 4.97 32.93
C ALA A 86 -27.69 5.07 34.28
N ALA A 87 -28.57 6.05 34.48
CA ALA A 87 -29.35 6.18 35.70
C ALA A 87 -30.47 5.13 35.80
N SER A 88 -30.87 4.54 34.67
CA SER A 88 -31.92 3.51 34.61
C SER A 88 -31.77 2.62 33.37
N GLN A 89 -32.40 1.44 33.41
CA GLN A 89 -32.45 0.54 32.24
C GLN A 89 -33.11 1.21 31.03
N ALA A 90 -34.17 2.00 31.24
CA ALA A 90 -34.84 2.74 30.18
C ALA A 90 -33.95 3.80 29.50
N GLU A 91 -32.96 4.34 30.22
CA GLU A 91 -31.96 5.23 29.62
C GLU A 91 -30.94 4.45 28.78
N ALA A 92 -30.46 3.32 29.28
CA ALA A 92 -29.55 2.45 28.53
C ALA A 92 -30.20 1.90 27.25
N ASP A 93 -31.47 1.50 27.32
CA ASP A 93 -32.24 1.06 26.14
C ASP A 93 -32.40 2.19 25.11
N ARG A 94 -32.57 3.44 25.54
CA ARG A 94 -32.62 4.60 24.63
C ARG A 94 -31.27 4.83 23.95
N TRP A 95 -30.16 4.72 24.68
CA TRP A 95 -28.83 4.85 24.08
C TRP A 95 -28.51 3.71 23.11
N LEU A 96 -28.92 2.49 23.45
CA LEU A 96 -28.75 1.30 22.63
C LEU A 96 -29.55 1.42 21.32
N LYS A 97 -30.83 1.80 21.39
CA LYS A 97 -31.67 2.02 20.19
C LYS A 97 -31.19 3.18 19.31
N ALA A 98 -30.56 4.18 19.92
CA ALA A 98 -29.99 5.32 19.20
C ALA A 98 -28.57 5.06 18.65
N GLY A 99 -28.03 3.84 18.80
CA GLY A 99 -26.68 3.49 18.34
C GLY A 99 -25.54 4.23 19.06
N LYS A 100 -25.80 4.76 20.27
CA LYS A 100 -24.79 5.50 21.07
C LYS A 100 -23.91 4.58 21.92
N ILE A 101 -24.30 3.32 22.06
CA ILE A 101 -23.59 2.23 22.75
C ILE A 101 -23.81 0.93 21.98
N ASP A 102 -22.82 0.04 21.99
CA ASP A 102 -22.86 -1.30 21.38
C ASP A 102 -23.64 -2.31 22.26
N GLY A 103 -23.73 -2.02 23.56
CA GLY A 103 -24.44 -2.83 24.55
C GLY A 103 -24.37 -2.24 25.95
N TYR A 104 -25.13 -2.81 26.88
CA TYR A 104 -25.01 -2.47 28.30
C TYR A 104 -24.99 -3.69 29.20
N PHE A 105 -24.31 -3.53 30.34
CA PHE A 105 -24.28 -4.51 31.41
C PHE A 105 -25.26 -4.11 32.51
N SER A 106 -26.10 -5.04 32.92
CA SER A 106 -26.96 -4.89 34.09
C SER A 106 -26.55 -5.88 35.18
N SER A 107 -26.36 -5.38 36.39
CA SER A 107 -25.93 -6.21 37.52
C SER A 107 -27.14 -6.62 38.35
N GLY A 108 -27.68 -7.82 38.12
CA GLY A 108 -28.65 -8.47 39.03
C GLY A 108 -27.99 -9.63 39.80
N GLU A 109 -28.76 -10.65 40.18
CA GLU A 109 -28.20 -11.93 40.69
C GLU A 109 -27.18 -12.55 39.74
N THR A 110 -27.35 -12.30 38.44
CA THR A 110 -26.37 -12.60 37.40
C THR A 110 -26.13 -11.35 36.54
N ILE A 111 -24.87 -11.15 36.12
CA ILE A 111 -24.48 -10.01 35.26
C ILE A 111 -25.03 -10.22 33.86
N GLN A 112 -26.04 -9.48 33.43
CA GLN A 112 -26.62 -9.64 32.09
C GLN A 112 -25.99 -8.66 31.10
N LEU A 113 -25.85 -9.10 29.85
CA LEU A 113 -25.45 -8.29 28.71
C LEU A 113 -26.65 -8.14 27.78
N THR A 114 -27.03 -6.89 27.50
CA THR A 114 -28.07 -6.56 26.52
C THR A 114 -27.44 -5.88 25.32
N VAL A 115 -27.76 -6.40 24.12
CA VAL A 115 -27.26 -5.92 22.83
C VAL A 115 -28.40 -5.82 21.83
N ASN A 116 -28.26 -4.97 20.81
CA ASN A 116 -29.28 -4.79 19.76
C ASN A 116 -29.00 -5.60 18.50
N GLU A 117 -27.76 -6.06 18.32
CA GLU A 117 -27.29 -6.78 17.13
C GLU A 117 -26.21 -7.80 17.48
N SER A 118 -25.82 -8.61 16.50
CA SER A 118 -24.70 -9.55 16.63
C SER A 118 -23.54 -9.07 15.76
N GLY A 119 -22.38 -8.88 16.37
CA GLY A 119 -21.19 -8.39 15.71
C GLY A 119 -19.92 -8.67 16.54
N LEU A 120 -18.79 -8.17 16.06
CA LEU A 120 -17.49 -8.35 16.73
C LEU A 120 -17.49 -7.70 18.12
N ASN A 121 -17.98 -6.45 18.23
CA ASN A 121 -18.07 -5.73 19.50
C ASN A 121 -18.91 -6.49 20.53
N GLN A 122 -20.07 -6.98 20.13
CA GLN A 122 -20.96 -7.74 21.00
C GLN A 122 -20.37 -9.09 21.40
N SER A 123 -19.63 -9.74 20.50
CA SER A 123 -18.90 -10.98 20.79
C SER A 123 -17.79 -10.75 21.82
N ILE A 124 -17.06 -9.64 21.72
CA ILE A 124 -16.04 -9.23 22.71
C ILE A 124 -16.71 -8.94 24.06
N MET A 125 -17.80 -8.17 24.09
CA MET A 125 -18.56 -7.87 25.31
C MET A 125 -19.08 -9.15 25.98
N LYS A 126 -19.61 -10.10 25.20
CA LYS A 126 -20.10 -11.38 25.70
C LYS A 126 -18.96 -12.21 26.28
N SER A 127 -17.86 -12.36 25.53
CA SER A 127 -16.68 -13.09 25.97
C SER A 127 -16.12 -12.52 27.28
N PHE A 128 -16.13 -11.19 27.43
CA PHE A 128 -15.72 -10.53 28.66
C PHE A 128 -16.59 -10.91 29.87
N VAL A 129 -17.93 -10.86 29.73
CA VAL A 129 -18.86 -11.23 30.81
C VAL A 129 -18.76 -12.72 31.15
N ASP A 130 -18.70 -13.58 30.13
CA ASP A 130 -18.55 -15.01 30.32
C ASP A 130 -17.24 -15.32 31.06
N GLN A 131 -16.13 -14.70 30.67
CA GLN A 131 -14.85 -14.87 31.33
C GLN A 131 -14.86 -14.38 32.78
N TYR A 132 -15.50 -13.23 33.06
CA TYR A 132 -15.65 -12.75 34.43
C TYR A 132 -16.46 -13.75 35.27
N ARG A 133 -17.61 -14.23 34.78
CA ARG A 133 -18.47 -15.19 35.48
C ARG A 133 -17.75 -16.52 35.73
N THR A 134 -17.05 -17.04 34.73
CA THR A 134 -16.28 -18.28 34.87
C THR A 134 -15.18 -18.11 35.91
N ASN A 135 -14.44 -17.01 35.88
CA ASN A 135 -13.36 -16.75 36.84
C ASN A 135 -13.90 -16.52 38.25
N SER A 136 -14.97 -15.75 38.42
CA SER A 136 -15.56 -15.50 39.74
C SER A 136 -16.15 -16.77 40.36
N ALA A 137 -16.82 -17.60 39.56
CA ALA A 137 -17.32 -18.90 40.00
C ALA A 137 -16.17 -19.86 40.39
N ALA A 138 -15.10 -19.91 39.58
CA ALA A 138 -13.92 -20.70 39.87
C ALA A 138 -13.24 -20.26 41.18
N VAL A 139 -13.07 -18.95 41.40
CA VAL A 139 -12.52 -18.39 42.64
C VAL A 139 -13.41 -18.75 43.83
N ALA A 140 -14.73 -18.58 43.71
CA ALA A 140 -15.66 -18.89 44.79
C ALA A 140 -15.62 -20.38 45.17
N GLN A 141 -15.54 -21.27 44.17
CA GLN A 141 -15.45 -22.71 44.40
C GLN A 141 -14.11 -23.10 45.04
N ILE A 142 -12.99 -22.58 44.53
CA ILE A 142 -11.66 -22.84 45.11
C ILE A 142 -11.57 -22.32 46.54
N ALA A 143 -12.11 -21.13 46.82
CA ALA A 143 -12.13 -20.57 48.17
C ALA A 143 -12.99 -21.40 49.14
N LYS A 144 -14.08 -22.00 48.65
CA LYS A 144 -14.93 -22.89 49.44
C LYS A 144 -14.22 -24.21 49.77
N ASP A 145 -13.51 -24.78 48.80
CA ASP A 145 -12.84 -26.07 48.95
C ASP A 145 -11.48 -25.95 49.66
N ASN A 146 -10.80 -24.80 49.53
CA ASN A 146 -9.54 -24.48 50.17
C ASN A 146 -9.46 -22.98 50.55
N PRO A 147 -9.92 -22.60 51.76
CA PRO A 147 -9.90 -21.21 52.21
C PRO A 147 -8.51 -20.56 52.27
N ASN A 148 -7.45 -21.36 52.45
CA ASN A 148 -6.06 -20.87 52.48
C ASN A 148 -5.53 -20.50 51.08
N ALA A 149 -6.20 -20.93 49.99
CA ALA A 149 -5.80 -20.61 48.63
C ALA A 149 -5.82 -19.10 48.34
N LEU A 150 -6.75 -18.35 48.95
CA LEU A 150 -6.81 -16.88 48.82
C LEU A 150 -5.58 -16.19 49.42
N GLN A 151 -5.03 -16.73 50.51
CA GLN A 151 -3.82 -16.22 51.17
C GLN A 151 -2.54 -16.67 50.45
N ASN A 152 -2.61 -17.81 49.76
CA ASN A 152 -1.49 -18.40 49.01
C ASN A 152 -1.40 -17.91 47.56
N GLY A 153 -1.92 -16.71 47.25
CA GLY A 153 -1.66 -16.05 45.98
C GLY A 153 -2.62 -16.36 44.82
N LEU A 154 -3.77 -17.01 45.05
CA LEU A 154 -4.76 -17.30 43.98
C LEU A 154 -5.14 -16.07 43.12
N LEU A 155 -5.31 -14.91 43.76
CA LEU A 155 -5.63 -13.66 43.05
C LEU A 155 -4.45 -13.14 42.21
N GLN A 156 -3.22 -13.44 42.65
CA GLN A 156 -1.99 -13.09 41.95
C GLN A 156 -1.80 -14.00 40.72
N ASP A 157 -2.08 -15.29 40.85
CA ASP A 157 -2.04 -16.26 39.74
C ASP A 157 -3.09 -15.96 38.65
N LEU A 158 -4.26 -15.46 39.04
CA LEU A 158 -5.29 -15.00 38.10
C LEU A 158 -4.91 -13.73 37.36
N SER A 159 -4.08 -12.90 38.00
CA SER A 159 -3.56 -11.66 37.41
C SER A 159 -2.37 -11.93 36.49
N ASP A 160 -1.57 -12.96 36.79
CA ASP A 160 -0.42 -13.39 35.97
C ASP A 160 -0.89 -14.22 34.77
N ARG A 161 -1.57 -13.56 33.81
CA ARG A 161 -1.89 -14.16 32.51
C ARG A 161 -0.61 -14.45 31.75
N ARG A 162 -0.07 -15.65 31.94
CA ARG A 162 1.04 -16.15 31.13
C ARG A 162 0.58 -16.34 29.70
N SER A 163 1.07 -15.47 28.81
CA SER A 163 0.94 -15.68 27.38
C SER A 163 1.92 -16.77 26.96
N TYR A 164 1.42 -17.98 26.74
CA TYR A 164 2.21 -19.11 26.20
C TYR A 164 2.51 -18.96 24.71
N VAL A 165 1.95 -17.92 24.08
CA VAL A 165 2.16 -17.56 22.69
C VAL A 165 2.83 -16.20 22.65
N LYS A 166 3.93 -16.10 21.91
CA LYS A 166 4.54 -14.83 21.57
C LYS A 166 4.08 -14.48 20.16
N GLU A 167 3.45 -13.32 20.01
CA GLU A 167 3.18 -12.78 18.68
C GLU A 167 4.52 -12.54 17.99
N VAL A 168 4.79 -13.35 16.96
CA VAL A 168 5.88 -13.12 16.01
C VAL A 168 5.25 -12.45 14.82
N SER A 169 5.30 -11.12 14.80
CA SER A 169 4.94 -10.38 13.60
C SER A 169 5.85 -10.85 12.47
N GLY A 170 5.30 -11.40 11.38
CA GLY A 170 6.08 -11.79 10.19
C GLY A 170 6.80 -10.60 9.52
N SER A 171 6.46 -9.38 9.96
CA SER A 171 7.12 -8.12 9.68
C SER A 171 6.85 -7.15 10.82
N GLY A 172 7.83 -6.37 11.26
CA GLY A 172 7.62 -5.34 12.30
C GLY A 172 6.78 -4.13 11.87
N ALA A 173 6.17 -4.16 10.67
CA ALA A 173 5.33 -3.10 10.14
C ALA A 173 3.84 -3.41 10.34
N GLU A 174 3.07 -2.42 10.78
CA GLU A 174 1.61 -2.54 10.92
C GLU A 174 0.97 -2.83 9.55
N PRO A 175 -0.03 -3.74 9.48
CA PRO A 175 -0.80 -3.97 8.27
C PRO A 175 -1.43 -2.66 7.80
N ASN A 176 -1.12 -2.23 6.58
CA ASN A 176 -1.74 -1.07 5.98
C ASN A 176 -2.21 -1.39 4.56
N ASN A 177 -3.52 -1.58 4.46
CA ASN A 177 -4.19 -1.98 3.23
C ASN A 177 -4.13 -0.87 2.15
N VAL A 178 -3.96 0.38 2.56
CA VAL A 178 -3.87 1.54 1.66
C VAL A 178 -2.48 1.69 1.03
N LEU A 179 -1.42 1.23 1.70
CA LEU A 179 -0.03 1.42 1.26
C LEU A 179 0.27 0.82 -0.12
N ASN A 180 -0.42 -0.27 -0.49
CA ASN A 180 -0.29 -0.86 -1.82
C ASN A 180 -0.68 0.11 -2.94
N TYR A 181 -1.73 0.92 -2.77
CA TYR A 181 -2.15 1.90 -3.78
C TYR A 181 -1.05 2.92 -4.11
N PHE A 182 -0.32 3.38 -3.08
CA PHE A 182 0.82 4.28 -3.27
C PHE A 182 2.01 3.59 -3.95
N TYR A 183 2.25 2.31 -3.68
CA TYR A 183 3.28 1.54 -4.37
C TYR A 183 2.96 1.35 -5.86
N VAL A 184 1.71 1.02 -6.19
CA VAL A 184 1.30 0.92 -7.60
C VAL A 184 1.35 2.28 -8.29
N LEU A 185 1.04 3.38 -7.59
CA LEU A 185 1.19 4.74 -8.11
C LEU A 185 2.64 5.08 -8.47
N ILE A 186 3.60 4.76 -7.60
CA ILE A 186 5.02 4.99 -7.88
C ILE A 186 5.48 4.09 -9.05
N ALA A 187 5.05 2.84 -9.07
CA ALA A 187 5.33 1.91 -10.16
C ALA A 187 4.80 2.41 -11.51
N MET A 188 3.56 2.91 -11.53
CA MET A 188 2.94 3.53 -12.70
C MET A 188 3.71 4.77 -13.16
N ALA A 189 4.08 5.66 -12.23
CA ALA A 189 4.87 6.86 -12.54
C ALA A 189 6.24 6.50 -13.15
N CYS A 190 6.90 5.46 -12.63
CA CYS A 190 8.11 4.93 -13.23
C CYS A 190 7.86 4.43 -14.67
N LEU A 191 6.75 3.73 -14.89
CA LEU A 191 6.39 3.19 -16.21
C LEU A 191 5.90 4.26 -17.20
N TYR A 192 5.48 5.44 -16.74
CA TYR A 192 5.29 6.63 -17.59
C TYR A 192 6.62 7.10 -18.20
N GLY A 193 7.75 6.61 -17.70
CA GLY A 193 9.03 6.57 -18.42
C GLY A 193 8.94 6.09 -19.87
N SER A 194 7.95 5.26 -20.18
CA SER A 194 7.73 4.75 -21.53
C SER A 194 7.40 5.83 -22.55
N PHE A 195 6.76 6.94 -22.17
CA PHE A 195 6.53 8.06 -23.06
C PHE A 195 7.85 8.72 -23.48
N TRP A 196 8.76 8.90 -22.53
CA TRP A 196 10.11 9.40 -22.78
C TRP A 196 10.89 8.48 -23.72
N GLY A 197 10.88 7.17 -23.45
CA GLY A 197 11.53 6.18 -24.31
C GLY A 197 10.96 6.13 -25.74
N SER A 198 9.63 6.22 -25.86
CA SER A 198 8.95 6.27 -27.16
C SER A 198 9.32 7.52 -27.95
N LYS A 199 9.37 8.69 -27.29
CA LYS A 199 9.76 9.96 -27.90
C LYS A 199 11.19 9.90 -28.46
N GLU A 200 12.13 9.32 -27.71
CA GLU A 200 13.50 9.14 -28.19
C GLU A 200 13.57 8.28 -29.47
N ILE A 201 12.77 7.22 -29.56
CA ILE A 201 12.69 6.40 -30.78
C ILE A 201 12.11 7.17 -31.96
N MET A 202 11.03 7.92 -31.74
CA MET A 202 10.38 8.71 -32.78
C MET A 202 11.28 9.83 -33.31
N ASP A 203 12.16 10.38 -32.47
CA ASP A 203 13.09 11.45 -32.86
C ASP A 203 14.35 10.93 -33.60
N ILE A 204 14.69 9.64 -33.51
CA ILE A 204 15.89 9.07 -34.18
C ILE A 204 15.57 8.16 -35.37
N GLN A 205 14.31 7.78 -35.59
CA GLN A 205 13.90 6.93 -36.71
C GLN A 205 13.32 7.78 -37.85
N ALA A 206 14.01 7.81 -38.99
CA ALA A 206 13.64 8.68 -40.10
C ALA A 206 12.26 8.41 -40.72
N ASP A 207 11.76 7.18 -40.61
CA ASP A 207 10.43 6.75 -41.07
C ASP A 207 9.29 7.23 -40.16
N GLN A 208 9.60 7.91 -39.06
CA GLN A 208 8.59 8.32 -38.06
C GLN A 208 8.17 9.78 -38.21
N THR A 209 9.12 10.70 -38.41
CA THR A 209 8.84 12.14 -38.52
C THR A 209 9.81 12.83 -39.47
N GLU A 210 9.40 13.94 -40.09
CA GLU A 210 10.29 14.77 -40.90
C GLU A 210 11.50 15.29 -40.09
N ARG A 211 11.28 15.57 -38.81
CA ARG A 211 12.34 15.99 -37.88
C ARG A 211 13.38 14.88 -37.72
N ALA A 212 12.94 13.64 -37.53
CA ALA A 212 13.82 12.49 -37.42
C ALA A 212 14.55 12.21 -38.74
N ALA A 213 13.89 12.42 -39.89
CA ALA A 213 14.54 12.34 -41.19
C ALA A 213 15.70 13.34 -41.31
N ARG A 214 15.51 14.59 -40.87
CA ARG A 214 16.59 15.60 -40.80
C ARG A 214 17.69 15.22 -39.81
N ILE A 215 17.37 14.69 -38.64
CA ILE A 215 18.39 14.28 -37.64
C ILE A 215 19.27 13.15 -38.20
N ASN A 216 18.69 12.27 -39.03
CA ASN A 216 19.40 11.16 -39.65
C ASN A 216 20.34 11.57 -40.80
N THR A 217 20.33 12.83 -41.27
CA THR A 217 21.33 13.31 -42.24
C THR A 217 22.65 13.67 -41.56
N ALA A 218 22.63 13.90 -40.24
CA ALA A 218 23.86 14.15 -39.48
C ALA A 218 24.70 12.85 -39.40
N PRO A 219 26.04 12.93 -39.46
CA PRO A 219 26.93 11.77 -39.39
C PRO A 219 27.07 11.27 -37.94
N ILE A 220 25.94 11.00 -37.28
CA ILE A 220 25.86 10.55 -35.89
C ILE A 220 25.33 9.12 -35.88
N HIS A 221 26.05 8.23 -35.21
CA HIS A 221 25.60 6.86 -35.02
C HIS A 221 24.30 6.84 -34.20
N LYS A 222 23.22 6.23 -34.72
CA LYS A 222 21.88 6.19 -34.09
C LYS A 222 21.90 5.73 -32.64
N LEU A 223 22.70 4.72 -32.31
CA LEU A 223 22.82 4.21 -30.94
C LEU A 223 23.39 5.28 -29.98
N LYS A 224 24.33 6.10 -30.46
CA LYS A 224 24.92 7.18 -29.65
C LYS A 224 23.89 8.26 -29.37
N ALA A 225 23.08 8.60 -30.37
CA ALA A 225 21.97 9.54 -30.21
C ALA A 225 20.90 8.99 -29.24
N PHE A 226 20.52 7.72 -29.41
CA PHE A 226 19.56 7.03 -28.53
C PHE A 226 20.04 7.01 -27.08
N ILE A 227 21.26 6.52 -26.80
CA ILE A 227 21.78 6.42 -25.42
C ILE A 227 21.89 7.82 -24.78
N ALA A 228 22.38 8.82 -25.51
CA ALA A 228 22.45 10.19 -25.00
C ALA A 228 21.07 10.76 -24.67
N GLY A 229 20.09 10.51 -25.54
CA GLY A 229 18.70 10.89 -25.35
C GLY A 229 18.04 10.18 -24.17
N SER A 230 18.16 8.85 -24.09
CA SER A 230 17.63 8.05 -23.00
C SER A 230 18.24 8.41 -21.65
N LEU A 231 19.53 8.75 -21.56
CA LEU A 231 20.12 9.24 -20.32
C LEU A 231 19.59 10.63 -19.93
N ALA A 232 19.35 11.51 -20.91
CA ALA A 232 18.75 12.81 -20.64
C ALA A 232 17.31 12.66 -20.12
N ALA A 233 16.54 11.74 -20.73
CA ALA A 233 15.20 11.40 -20.30
C ALA A 233 15.17 10.73 -18.92
N LEU A 234 16.13 9.85 -18.64
CA LEU A 234 16.30 9.21 -17.33
C LEU A 234 16.59 10.25 -16.25
N LEU A 235 17.45 11.24 -16.51
CA LEU A 235 17.73 12.29 -15.55
C LEU A 235 16.46 13.09 -15.19
N ILE A 236 15.66 13.44 -16.20
CA ILE A 236 14.40 14.18 -15.99
C ILE A 236 13.42 13.30 -15.20
N LEU A 237 13.09 12.12 -15.72
CA LEU A 237 12.13 11.21 -15.09
C LEU A 237 12.54 10.84 -13.66
N PHE A 238 13.80 10.50 -13.44
CA PHE A 238 14.25 10.12 -12.11
C PHE A 238 14.15 11.30 -11.13
N THR A 239 14.41 12.53 -11.59
CA THR A 239 14.16 13.73 -10.78
C THR A 239 12.66 13.88 -10.45
N GLU A 240 11.77 13.64 -11.42
CA GLU A 240 10.32 13.66 -11.18
C GLU A 240 9.87 12.62 -10.17
N ILE A 241 10.41 11.39 -10.26
CA ILE A 241 10.12 10.31 -9.30
C ILE A 241 10.67 10.63 -7.91
N LEU A 242 11.86 11.26 -7.81
CA LEU A 242 12.37 11.72 -6.51
C LEU A 242 11.48 12.79 -5.89
N ILE A 243 10.95 13.73 -6.69
CA ILE A 243 9.98 14.73 -6.22
C ILE A 243 8.70 14.04 -5.75
N LEU A 244 8.18 13.06 -6.51
CA LEU A 244 7.02 12.27 -6.10
C LEU A 244 7.27 11.55 -4.78
N LEU A 245 8.39 10.83 -4.63
CA LEU A 245 8.74 10.13 -3.39
C LEU A 245 8.88 11.09 -2.21
N ALA A 246 9.52 12.25 -2.41
CA ALA A 246 9.64 13.28 -1.39
C ALA A 246 8.26 13.83 -0.99
N TYR A 247 7.38 14.09 -1.95
CA TYR A 247 6.02 14.54 -1.68
C TYR A 247 5.20 13.50 -0.91
N LEU A 248 5.25 12.23 -1.31
CA LEU A 248 4.55 11.15 -0.60
C LEU A 248 5.10 10.98 0.83
N ARG A 249 6.42 11.04 1.02
CA ARG A 249 7.07 10.86 2.32
C ARG A 249 6.89 12.06 3.26
N PHE A 250 7.12 13.27 2.78
CA PHE A 250 7.14 14.48 3.64
C PHE A 250 5.83 15.26 3.59
N GLY A 251 5.16 15.28 2.44
CA GLY A 251 3.86 15.95 2.27
C GLY A 251 2.70 15.11 2.83
N LEU A 252 2.57 13.87 2.34
CA LEU A 252 1.47 12.97 2.73
C LEU A 252 1.83 12.03 3.91
N LYS A 253 3.07 12.09 4.41
CA LYS A 253 3.56 11.29 5.55
C LYS A 253 3.43 9.77 5.35
N ILE A 254 3.50 9.30 4.11
CA ILE A 254 3.45 7.86 3.80
C ILE A 254 4.77 7.19 4.24
N ASP A 255 4.64 6.10 4.98
CA ASP A 255 5.80 5.34 5.44
C ASP A 255 6.28 4.33 4.38
N PHE A 256 7.55 4.43 3.98
CA PHE A 256 8.22 3.51 3.06
C PHE A 256 9.19 2.57 3.80
N GLY A 257 9.13 2.56 5.13
CA GLY A 257 9.98 1.75 5.99
C GLY A 257 11.41 2.32 6.13
N PRO A 258 12.29 1.60 6.85
CA PRO A 258 13.63 2.07 7.17
C PRO A 258 14.60 2.00 5.98
N ARG A 259 14.24 1.30 4.90
CA ARG A 259 15.13 0.95 3.78
C ARG A 259 15.08 1.96 2.62
N ALA A 260 15.15 3.26 2.94
CA ALA A 260 14.99 4.33 1.95
C ALA A 260 15.94 4.21 0.74
N GLY A 261 17.19 3.77 0.94
CA GLY A 261 18.13 3.56 -0.17
C GLY A 261 17.65 2.54 -1.21
N PHE A 262 17.03 1.43 -0.76
CA PHE A 262 16.48 0.44 -1.68
C PHE A 262 15.20 0.92 -2.36
N VAL A 263 14.40 1.78 -1.71
CA VAL A 263 13.24 2.42 -2.35
C VAL A 263 13.69 3.30 -3.52
N VAL A 264 14.73 4.11 -3.32
CA VAL A 264 15.32 4.94 -4.38
C VAL A 264 15.94 4.08 -5.49
N LEU A 265 16.59 2.97 -5.15
CA LEU A 265 17.11 2.02 -6.13
C LEU A 265 15.99 1.38 -6.97
N THR A 266 14.89 0.98 -6.35
CA THR A 266 13.70 0.46 -7.05
C THR A 266 13.13 1.49 -8.01
N ALA A 267 13.04 2.76 -7.59
CA ALA A 267 12.58 3.85 -8.43
C ALA A 267 13.53 4.11 -9.63
N LEU A 268 14.84 4.00 -9.42
CA LEU A 268 15.83 4.11 -10.51
C LEU A 268 15.67 2.96 -11.51
N LEU A 269 15.59 1.71 -11.03
CA LEU A 269 15.34 0.54 -11.88
C LEU A 269 14.02 0.66 -12.64
N GLY A 270 12.96 1.11 -11.96
CA GLY A 270 11.66 1.36 -12.57
C GLY A 270 11.71 2.43 -13.65
N SER A 271 12.45 3.51 -13.44
CA SER A 271 12.63 4.58 -14.43
C SER A 271 13.34 4.06 -15.69
N ILE A 272 14.39 3.25 -15.52
CA ILE A 272 15.10 2.61 -16.64
C ILE A 272 14.19 1.59 -17.35
N LEU A 273 13.43 0.81 -16.59
CA LEU A 273 12.45 -0.14 -17.11
C LEU A 273 11.38 0.56 -17.94
N GLY A 274 10.81 1.65 -17.44
CA GLY A 274 9.82 2.46 -18.16
C GLY A 274 10.37 2.97 -19.49
N ILE A 275 11.52 3.64 -19.48
CA ILE A 275 12.17 4.18 -20.69
C ILE A 275 12.48 3.07 -21.70
N SER A 276 13.08 1.96 -21.25
CA SER A 276 13.40 0.84 -22.14
C SER A 276 12.15 0.16 -22.71
N PHE A 277 11.11 -0.02 -21.92
CA PHE A 277 9.82 -0.54 -22.36
C PHE A 277 9.19 0.35 -23.44
N GLY A 278 9.14 1.66 -23.23
CA GLY A 278 8.61 2.60 -24.20
C GLY A 278 9.38 2.63 -25.51
N ALA A 279 10.71 2.60 -25.41
CA ALA A 279 11.57 2.52 -26.59
C ALA A 279 11.33 1.21 -27.36
N PHE A 280 11.19 0.09 -26.66
CA PHE A 280 10.93 -1.21 -27.27
C PHE A 280 9.57 -1.24 -27.99
N ILE A 281 8.50 -0.82 -27.33
CA ILE A 281 7.17 -0.77 -27.96
C ILE A 281 7.17 0.16 -29.18
N SER A 282 7.79 1.34 -29.07
CA SER A 282 7.88 2.28 -30.21
C SER A 282 8.72 1.73 -31.37
N ALA A 283 9.73 0.90 -31.09
CA ALA A 283 10.52 0.22 -32.11
C ALA A 283 9.76 -0.96 -32.75
N VAL A 284 8.95 -1.69 -31.99
CA VAL A 284 8.18 -2.85 -32.49
C VAL A 284 6.94 -2.41 -33.28
N VAL A 285 6.16 -1.48 -32.73
CA VAL A 285 4.90 -1.03 -33.30
C VAL A 285 5.17 -0.11 -34.51
N LYS A 286 4.87 -0.61 -35.71
CA LYS A 286 4.99 0.13 -36.97
C LYS A 286 3.72 0.92 -37.28
N ALA A 287 3.39 1.87 -36.42
CA ALA A 287 2.23 2.74 -36.59
C ALA A 287 2.58 4.17 -36.19
N GLY A 288 1.66 5.10 -36.45
CA GLY A 288 1.78 6.49 -36.03
C GLY A 288 1.87 6.65 -34.52
N GLU A 289 2.33 7.83 -34.09
CA GLU A 289 2.54 8.21 -32.69
C GLU A 289 1.31 7.92 -31.81
N GLY A 290 0.10 8.22 -32.29
CA GLY A 290 -1.14 7.99 -31.54
C GLY A 290 -1.35 6.54 -31.13
N LEU A 291 -1.14 5.57 -32.04
CA LEU A 291 -1.32 4.15 -31.69
C LEU A 291 -0.23 3.67 -30.73
N LYS A 292 1.01 4.15 -30.88
CA LYS A 292 2.09 3.84 -29.95
C LYS A 292 1.76 4.32 -28.54
N ILE A 293 1.33 5.57 -28.40
CA ILE A 293 0.90 6.15 -27.13
C ILE A 293 -0.26 5.34 -26.54
N ALA A 294 -1.26 4.97 -27.35
CA ALA A 294 -2.40 4.16 -26.90
C ALA A 294 -1.94 2.79 -26.35
N CYS A 295 -1.00 2.11 -27.02
CA CYS A 295 -0.44 0.86 -26.52
C CYS A 295 0.27 1.04 -25.18
N LEU A 296 1.05 2.11 -25.01
CA LEU A 296 1.76 2.39 -23.75
C LEU A 296 0.77 2.65 -22.59
N ILE A 297 -0.26 3.46 -22.85
CA ILE A 297 -1.32 3.74 -21.87
C ILE A 297 -2.05 2.45 -21.51
N PHE A 298 -2.46 1.66 -22.51
CA PHE A 298 -3.18 0.41 -22.29
C PHE A 298 -2.38 -0.55 -21.40
N VAL A 299 -1.10 -0.81 -21.75
CA VAL A 299 -0.26 -1.72 -20.96
C VAL A 299 -0.02 -1.18 -19.55
N THR A 300 0.22 0.12 -19.40
CA THR A 300 0.48 0.72 -18.08
C THR A 300 -0.76 0.72 -17.19
N MET A 301 -1.93 1.08 -17.73
CA MET A 301 -3.20 1.13 -16.98
C MET A 301 -3.72 -0.27 -16.68
N ALA A 302 -3.71 -1.19 -17.65
CA ALA A 302 -4.06 -2.58 -17.40
C ALA A 302 -3.11 -3.20 -16.37
N GLY A 303 -1.80 -2.96 -16.50
CA GLY A 303 -0.80 -3.40 -15.52
C GLY A 303 -1.04 -2.83 -14.13
N SER A 304 -1.43 -1.56 -14.01
CA SER A 304 -1.73 -0.91 -12.73
C SER A 304 -3.00 -1.48 -12.09
N PHE A 305 -4.06 -1.70 -12.88
CA PHE A 305 -5.27 -2.38 -12.43
C PHE A 305 -4.97 -3.78 -11.89
N LEU A 306 -4.26 -4.59 -12.67
CA LEU A 306 -3.87 -5.96 -12.29
C LEU A 306 -2.97 -6.00 -11.05
N SER A 307 -2.25 -4.90 -10.77
CA SER A 307 -1.41 -4.76 -9.57
C SER A 307 -2.15 -4.27 -8.33
N GLY A 308 -3.46 -3.97 -8.44
CA GLY A 308 -4.31 -3.59 -7.31
C GLY A 308 -4.69 -2.12 -7.22
N MET A 309 -4.34 -1.26 -8.20
CA MET A 309 -4.56 0.20 -8.10
C MET A 309 -6.03 0.62 -8.00
N MET A 310 -6.97 -0.12 -8.59
CA MET A 310 -8.41 0.22 -8.53
C MET A 310 -9.18 -0.69 -7.57
N TYR A 311 -8.69 -1.91 -7.37
CA TYR A 311 -9.26 -2.90 -6.47
C TYR A 311 -8.14 -3.70 -5.82
N GLN A 312 -7.91 -3.49 -4.52
CA GLN A 312 -6.77 -4.06 -3.81
C GLN A 312 -6.64 -5.58 -3.98
N ASN A 313 -7.76 -6.30 -3.91
CA ASN A 313 -7.76 -7.76 -4.03
C ASN A 313 -7.46 -8.27 -5.45
N MET A 314 -7.46 -7.40 -6.47
CA MET A 314 -7.14 -7.80 -7.85
C MET A 314 -5.75 -8.45 -7.93
N LYS A 315 -4.77 -7.91 -7.21
CA LYS A 315 -3.41 -8.47 -7.15
C LYS A 315 -3.40 -9.91 -6.65
N TYR A 316 -4.23 -10.20 -5.66
CA TYR A 316 -4.38 -11.56 -5.12
C TYR A 316 -5.08 -12.48 -6.12
N ILE A 317 -6.17 -12.02 -6.73
CA ILE A 317 -6.90 -12.76 -7.77
C ILE A 317 -5.97 -13.16 -8.91
N VAL A 318 -5.16 -12.23 -9.42
CA VAL A 318 -4.19 -12.49 -10.49
C VAL A 318 -3.15 -13.51 -10.04
N SER A 319 -2.60 -13.35 -8.84
CA SER A 319 -1.58 -14.25 -8.31
C SER A 319 -2.09 -15.68 -8.09
N GLN A 320 -3.38 -15.85 -7.77
CA GLN A 320 -3.99 -17.16 -7.59
C GLN A 320 -4.36 -17.83 -8.92
N HIS A 321 -4.93 -17.09 -9.86
CA HIS A 321 -5.53 -17.68 -11.07
C HIS A 321 -4.59 -17.63 -12.29
N VAL A 322 -3.75 -16.60 -12.37
CA VAL A 322 -2.84 -16.37 -13.52
C VAL A 322 -1.46 -15.90 -13.01
N PRO A 323 -0.73 -16.72 -12.22
CA PRO A 323 0.51 -16.30 -11.55
C PRO A 323 1.61 -15.83 -12.51
N LEU A 324 1.64 -16.36 -13.73
CA LEU A 324 2.59 -15.93 -14.77
C LEU A 324 2.39 -14.45 -15.14
N LEU A 325 1.14 -13.97 -15.11
CA LEU A 325 0.83 -12.57 -15.41
C LEU A 325 1.39 -11.63 -14.33
N SER A 326 1.44 -12.06 -13.06
CA SER A 326 2.07 -11.28 -11.98
C SER A 326 3.55 -11.01 -12.27
N TRP A 327 4.26 -11.97 -12.85
CA TRP A 327 5.69 -11.84 -13.16
C TRP A 327 5.96 -11.14 -14.51
N LEU A 328 5.03 -11.20 -15.45
CA LEU A 328 5.14 -10.54 -16.74
C LEU A 328 4.77 -9.05 -16.68
N ASN A 329 3.95 -8.66 -15.70
CA ASN A 329 3.49 -7.29 -15.53
C ASN A 329 4.58 -6.43 -14.84
N PRO A 330 5.21 -5.48 -15.56
CA PRO A 330 6.29 -4.66 -14.99
C PRO A 330 5.81 -3.72 -13.87
N VAL A 331 4.53 -3.32 -13.87
CA VAL A 331 3.96 -2.55 -12.76
C VAL A 331 3.88 -3.39 -11.49
N ASN A 332 3.53 -4.68 -11.63
CA ASN A 332 3.45 -5.58 -10.49
C ASN A 332 4.83 -5.85 -9.90
N LEU A 333 5.86 -6.06 -10.72
CA LEU A 333 7.24 -6.25 -10.23
C LEU A 333 7.75 -5.07 -9.40
N LEU A 334 7.49 -3.83 -9.85
CA LEU A 334 7.83 -2.62 -9.11
C LEU A 334 7.04 -2.53 -7.80
N THR A 335 5.73 -2.79 -7.86
CA THR A 335 4.83 -2.78 -6.70
C THR A 335 5.28 -3.81 -5.66
N ASP A 336 5.60 -5.03 -6.10
CA ASP A 336 6.09 -6.13 -5.26
C ASP A 336 7.46 -5.82 -4.67
N ALA A 337 8.35 -5.12 -5.39
CA ALA A 337 9.62 -4.68 -4.84
C ALA A 337 9.43 -3.66 -3.70
N PHE A 338 8.56 -2.65 -3.88
CA PHE A 338 8.25 -1.69 -2.80
C PHE A 338 7.59 -2.38 -1.61
N TYR A 339 6.59 -3.23 -1.88
CA TYR A 339 5.91 -4.02 -0.86
C TYR A 339 6.89 -4.92 -0.10
N ALA A 340 7.83 -5.56 -0.81
CA ALA A 340 8.85 -6.42 -0.22
C ALA A 340 9.76 -5.67 0.77
N LEU A 341 10.11 -4.42 0.45
CA LEU A 341 10.98 -3.60 1.30
C LEU A 341 10.32 -3.15 2.60
N TYR A 342 9.00 -3.00 2.59
CA TYR A 342 8.22 -2.58 3.77
C TYR A 342 7.80 -3.76 4.64
N TYR A 343 7.27 -4.82 4.03
CA TYR A 343 6.63 -5.94 4.74
C TYR A 343 7.50 -7.17 4.93
N TYR A 344 8.74 -7.25 4.43
CA TYR A 344 9.58 -8.43 4.64
C TYR A 344 10.91 -8.09 5.31
N ASP A 345 11.26 -8.88 6.32
CA ASP A 345 12.51 -8.73 7.06
C ASP A 345 13.74 -9.07 6.21
N ASN A 346 13.62 -9.94 5.21
CA ASN A 346 14.72 -10.27 4.31
C ASN A 346 14.56 -9.61 2.92
N LEU A 347 15.66 -9.55 2.18
CA LEU A 347 15.71 -8.94 0.85
C LEU A 347 15.45 -9.94 -0.30
N TYR A 348 15.09 -11.19 0.00
CA TYR A 348 14.97 -12.23 -1.04
C TYR A 348 13.90 -11.88 -2.09
N ARG A 349 12.69 -11.52 -1.64
CA ARG A 349 11.59 -11.12 -2.55
C ARG A 349 11.92 -9.83 -3.31
N PHE A 350 12.59 -8.88 -2.66
CA PHE A 350 13.07 -7.67 -3.31
C PHE A 350 14.08 -8.01 -4.43
N ALA A 351 15.08 -8.84 -4.14
CA ALA A 351 16.13 -9.22 -5.08
C ALA A 351 15.57 -9.97 -6.30
N LEU A 352 14.58 -10.85 -6.11
CA LEU A 352 13.90 -11.53 -7.23
C LEU A 352 13.20 -10.53 -8.16
N ASN A 353 12.41 -9.60 -7.60
CA ASN A 353 11.73 -8.58 -8.40
C ASN A 353 12.73 -7.66 -9.11
N ALA A 354 13.78 -7.22 -8.42
CA ALA A 354 14.86 -6.43 -9.01
C ALA A 354 15.57 -7.18 -10.15
N GLY A 355 15.87 -8.47 -9.96
CA GLY A 355 16.47 -9.32 -10.99
C GLY A 355 15.59 -9.45 -12.24
N MET A 356 14.27 -9.65 -12.05
CA MET A 356 13.31 -9.68 -13.15
C MET A 356 13.21 -8.34 -13.89
N MET A 357 13.22 -7.22 -13.17
CA MET A 357 13.26 -5.89 -13.81
C MET A 357 14.51 -5.70 -14.65
N VAL A 358 15.69 -6.09 -14.15
CA VAL A 358 16.95 -6.05 -14.90
C VAL A 358 16.87 -6.92 -16.16
N LEU A 359 16.29 -8.12 -16.06
CA LEU A 359 16.07 -9.00 -17.21
C LEU A 359 15.20 -8.32 -18.27
N PHE A 360 14.07 -7.71 -17.88
CA PHE A 360 13.21 -6.95 -18.80
C PHE A 360 13.94 -5.79 -19.46
N ILE A 361 14.70 -5.01 -18.69
CA ILE A 361 15.52 -3.90 -19.22
C ILE A 361 16.47 -4.42 -20.30
N ILE A 362 17.17 -5.53 -20.05
CA ILE A 362 18.10 -6.13 -21.02
C ILE A 362 17.35 -6.55 -22.29
N VAL A 363 16.22 -7.26 -22.14
CA VAL A 363 15.40 -7.73 -23.27
C VAL A 363 14.90 -6.55 -24.12
N PHE A 364 14.34 -5.52 -23.49
CA PHE A 364 13.84 -4.34 -24.18
C PHE A 364 14.94 -3.53 -24.86
N CYS A 365 16.08 -3.32 -24.19
CA CYS A 365 17.23 -2.65 -24.78
C CYS A 365 17.79 -3.43 -25.98
N ALA A 366 17.97 -4.75 -25.85
CA ALA A 366 18.48 -5.61 -26.91
C ALA A 366 17.52 -5.64 -28.11
N GLY A 367 16.23 -5.83 -27.87
CA GLY A 367 15.20 -5.81 -28.91
C GLY A 367 15.16 -4.47 -29.65
N THR A 368 15.18 -3.37 -28.91
CA THR A 368 15.25 -2.01 -29.47
C THR A 368 16.48 -1.83 -30.36
N TYR A 369 17.67 -2.22 -29.88
CA TYR A 369 18.92 -2.14 -30.64
C TYR A 369 18.87 -2.94 -31.95
N LEU A 370 18.41 -4.20 -31.89
CA LEU A 370 18.33 -5.07 -33.06
C LEU A 370 17.40 -4.50 -34.14
N ILE A 371 16.28 -3.90 -33.74
CA ILE A 371 15.33 -3.29 -34.66
C ILE A 371 15.91 -2.01 -35.27
N ILE A 372 16.45 -1.09 -34.46
CA ILE A 372 17.00 0.18 -34.95
C ILE A 372 18.17 -0.05 -35.91
N ARG A 373 19.04 -1.03 -35.62
CA ARG A 373 20.19 -1.36 -36.48
C ARG A 373 19.76 -1.86 -37.87
N ARG A 374 18.67 -2.62 -37.95
CA ARG A 374 18.18 -3.22 -39.21
C ARG A 374 17.34 -2.27 -40.06
N ARG A 375 16.75 -1.21 -39.48
CA ARG A 375 15.97 -0.21 -40.22
C ARG A 375 16.88 0.74 -41.00
N LYS A 376 17.12 0.41 -42.28
CA LYS A 376 17.60 1.32 -43.33
C LYS A 376 16.40 1.94 -44.05
N TYR A 377 16.60 3.14 -44.62
CA TYR A 377 15.62 4.04 -45.27
C TYR A 377 14.83 3.43 -46.47
N ALA A 378 14.84 2.11 -46.67
CA ALA A 378 14.27 1.49 -47.86
C ALA A 378 12.84 0.99 -47.57
N ARG A 379 11.86 1.87 -47.84
CA ARG A 379 10.62 1.66 -48.59
C ARG A 379 9.65 2.79 -48.24
N LEU A 380 9.68 3.82 -49.09
CA LEU A 380 8.48 4.61 -49.39
C LEU A 380 7.43 3.67 -49.99
#